data_AF-A0AAV4PA90-F1
#
_entry.id   AF-A0AAV4PA90-F1
#
_cell.length_a   1.000
_cell.length_b   1.000
_cell.length_c   1.000
_cell.angle_alpha   90.00
_cell.angle_beta   90.00
_cell.angle_gamma   90.00
#
_symmetry.space_group_name_H-M   'P 1'
#
loop_
_entity.id
_entity.type
_entity.pdbx_description
1 polymer ?
#
loop_
_entity_poly.entity_id
_entity_poly.type
_entity_poly.pdbx_seq_one_letter_code
_entity_poly.pdbx_strand_id
1 'polypeptide(L)'
;MKGELGDDSRRPKCLLDVLLKLHIEDQVLDEDGVGQEVDTFISAGHDSISVTVKWALYLIGLYPDVQEKIHHELDSVLGADSKGPLSVADLNELKYMDCVLKESNRLYPPAAAFGRKVPEEISIRVFAEMQGKILVYHILKNFCLRSLDSRDQVLPIIKLSLQSSQPARIKFRRRQQ
;
A
#
# COMPACT_ATOMS: atom_id res chain seq x y z
N MET A 1 -12.14 30.91 -26.46
CA MET A 1 -13.18 29.87 -26.59
C MET A 1 -13.75 29.64 -25.20
N LYS A 2 -14.93 30.19 -24.90
CA LYS A 2 -15.66 29.84 -23.66
C LYS A 2 -16.32 28.48 -23.94
N GLY A 3 -15.73 27.41 -23.42
CA GLY A 3 -16.38 26.10 -23.43
C GLY A 3 -17.51 26.14 -22.43
N GLU A 4 -18.75 26.10 -22.93
CA GLU A 4 -19.92 25.85 -22.11
C GLU A 4 -19.78 24.43 -21.54
N LEU A 5 -19.39 24.32 -20.26
CA LEU A 5 -19.63 23.10 -19.50
C LEU A 5 -21.15 22.95 -19.40
N GLY A 6 -21.73 22.20 -20.33
CA GLY A 6 -23.13 21.82 -20.31
C GLY A 6 -23.49 21.24 -18.94
N ASP A 7 -24.66 21.60 -18.43
CA ASP A 7 -25.18 21.17 -17.14
C ASP A 7 -25.13 19.64 -17.01
N ASP A 8 -24.12 19.20 -16.29
CA ASP A 8 -23.68 17.82 -16.17
C ASP A 8 -24.07 17.26 -14.79
N SER A 9 -25.27 17.62 -14.40
CA SER A 9 -26.08 17.16 -13.27
C SER A 9 -25.86 15.73 -12.77
N ARG A 10 -25.70 14.81 -13.72
CA ARG A 10 -26.00 13.38 -13.56
C ARG A 10 -24.83 12.45 -13.86
N ARG A 11 -23.71 12.92 -14.43
CA ARG A 11 -22.56 12.03 -14.69
C ARG A 11 -21.68 11.96 -13.45
N PRO A 12 -21.21 10.76 -13.05
CA PRO A 12 -20.22 10.66 -11.99
C PRO A 12 -18.94 11.38 -12.42
N LYS A 13 -18.48 12.31 -11.59
CA LYS A 13 -17.28 13.11 -11.86
C LYS A 13 -16.05 12.22 -11.83
N CYS A 14 -15.22 12.31 -12.87
CA CYS A 14 -13.92 11.66 -12.89
C CYS A 14 -12.85 12.56 -12.24
N LEU A 15 -11.66 12.01 -12.01
CA LEU A 15 -10.53 12.76 -11.44
C LEU A 15 -10.25 14.07 -12.21
N LEU A 16 -10.26 14.01 -13.55
CA LEU A 16 -9.98 15.17 -14.39
C LEU A 16 -11.05 16.25 -14.25
N ASP A 17 -12.33 15.88 -14.11
CA ASP A 17 -13.41 16.86 -13.86
C ASP A 17 -13.18 17.61 -12.54
N VAL A 18 -12.68 16.91 -11.51
CA VAL A 18 -12.35 17.52 -10.21
C VAL A 18 -11.16 18.47 -10.32
N LEU A 19 -10.09 18.05 -11.00
CA LEU A 19 -8.89 18.88 -11.19
C LEU A 19 -9.19 20.13 -12.04
N LEU A 20 -9.98 19.99 -13.11
CA LEU A 20 -10.41 21.11 -13.95
C LEU A 20 -11.28 22.09 -13.18
N LYS A 21 -12.15 21.61 -12.29
CA LYS A 21 -12.93 22.48 -11.40
C LYS A 21 -12.02 23.31 -10.49
N LEU A 22 -11.02 22.68 -9.88
CA LEU A 22 -10.05 23.36 -9.00
C LEU A 22 -9.21 24.41 -9.74
N HIS A 23 -8.95 24.20 -11.03
CA HIS A 23 -8.25 25.16 -11.88
C HIS A 23 -9.15 26.34 -12.31
N ILE A 24 -10.35 26.04 -12.81
CA ILE A 24 -11.24 27.03 -13.44
C ILE A 24 -12.03 27.84 -12.42
N GLU A 25 -12.59 27.19 -11.40
CA GLU A 25 -13.47 27.84 -10.43
C GLU A 25 -12.70 28.34 -9.21
N ASP A 26 -11.89 27.48 -8.60
CA ASP A 26 -11.26 27.77 -7.30
C ASP A 26 -9.87 28.42 -7.44
N GLN A 27 -9.28 28.42 -8.65
CA GLN A 27 -7.94 28.96 -8.96
C GLN A 27 -6.83 28.44 -8.01
N VAL A 28 -6.99 27.22 -7.50
CA VAL A 28 -6.03 26.59 -6.56
C VAL A 28 -4.88 25.93 -7.30
N LEU A 29 -5.13 25.45 -8.52
CA LEU A 29 -4.14 24.82 -9.40
C LEU A 29 -3.99 25.62 -10.68
N ASP A 30 -2.76 25.72 -11.19
CA ASP A 30 -2.46 26.17 -12.55
C ASP A 30 -2.56 25.00 -13.54
N GLU A 31 -2.49 25.30 -14.84
CA GLU A 31 -2.61 24.30 -15.92
C GLU A 31 -1.49 23.25 -15.83
N ASP A 32 -0.26 23.68 -15.55
CA ASP A 32 0.89 22.80 -15.35
C ASP A 32 0.69 21.89 -14.14
N GLY A 33 0.15 22.42 -13.03
CA GLY A 33 -0.19 21.64 -11.84
C GLY A 33 -1.23 20.56 -12.15
N VAL A 34 -2.24 20.85 -12.97
CA VAL A 34 -3.24 19.84 -13.37
C VAL A 34 -2.54 18.68 -14.09
N GLY A 35 -1.62 18.98 -15.00
CA GLY A 35 -0.81 17.96 -15.68
C GLY A 35 0.03 17.13 -14.70
N GLN A 36 0.71 17.78 -13.76
CA GLN A 36 1.54 17.10 -12.75
C GLN A 36 0.74 16.19 -11.83
N GLU A 37 -0.45 16.59 -11.41
CA GLU A 37 -1.33 15.76 -10.59
C GLU A 37 -1.81 14.54 -11.38
N VAL A 38 -2.23 14.72 -12.63
CA VAL A 38 -2.65 13.62 -13.50
C VAL A 38 -1.51 12.60 -13.67
N ASP A 39 -0.31 13.06 -13.98
CA ASP A 39 0.87 12.19 -14.13
C ASP A 39 1.18 11.43 -12.84
N THR A 40 1.08 12.10 -11.69
CA THR A 40 1.31 11.50 -10.38
C THR A 40 0.30 10.40 -10.08
N PHE A 41 -1.00 10.64 -10.29
CA PHE A 41 -2.04 9.65 -10.06
C PHE A 41 -1.91 8.43 -10.97
N ILE A 42 -1.63 8.64 -12.26
CA ILE A 42 -1.45 7.56 -13.22
C ILE A 42 -0.23 6.72 -12.86
N SER A 43 0.91 7.36 -12.60
CA SER A 43 2.15 6.66 -12.25
C SER A 43 2.00 5.86 -10.95
N ALA A 44 1.44 6.47 -9.91
CA ALA A 44 1.25 5.82 -8.62
C ALA A 44 0.31 4.61 -8.71
N GLY A 45 -0.76 4.72 -9.51
CA GLY A 45 -1.74 3.64 -9.71
C GLY A 45 -1.23 2.53 -10.62
N HIS A 46 -0.55 2.87 -11.71
CA HIS A 46 -0.19 1.91 -12.76
C HIS A 46 0.84 0.88 -12.28
N ASP A 47 1.99 1.34 -11.79
CA ASP A 47 3.09 0.44 -11.48
C ASP A 47 2.79 -0.41 -10.25
N SER A 48 2.14 0.18 -9.24
CA SER A 48 1.81 -0.51 -7.99
C SER A 48 0.78 -1.63 -8.19
N ILE A 49 -0.27 -1.37 -8.99
CA ILE A 49 -1.30 -2.36 -9.32
C ILE A 49 -0.72 -3.44 -10.23
N SER A 50 0.08 -3.07 -11.23
CA SER A 50 0.71 -4.02 -12.14
C SER A 50 1.57 -5.06 -11.41
N VAL A 51 2.37 -4.61 -10.43
CA VAL A 51 3.18 -5.51 -9.59
C VAL A 51 2.31 -6.41 -8.72
N THR A 52 1.26 -5.84 -8.10
CA THR A 52 0.30 -6.60 -7.26
C THR A 52 -0.34 -7.73 -8.05
N VAL A 53 -0.92 -7.42 -9.22
CA VAL A 53 -1.64 -8.38 -10.05
C VAL A 53 -0.68 -9.45 -10.58
N LYS A 54 0.53 -9.06 -11.01
CA LYS A 54 1.53 -10.01 -11.51
C LYS A 54 1.87 -11.08 -10.45
N TRP A 55 2.14 -10.66 -9.22
CA TRP A 55 2.51 -11.59 -8.16
C TRP A 55 1.32 -12.40 -7.66
N ALA A 56 0.14 -11.80 -7.56
CA ALA A 56 -1.08 -12.52 -7.19
C ALA A 56 -1.38 -13.65 -8.18
N LEU A 57 -1.37 -13.35 -9.49
CA LEU A 57 -1.60 -14.36 -10.53
C LEU A 57 -0.53 -15.45 -10.54
N TYR A 58 0.74 -15.06 -10.36
CA TYR A 58 1.84 -16.02 -10.26
C TYR A 58 1.67 -16.97 -9.07
N LEU A 59 1.33 -16.44 -7.89
CA LEU A 59 1.12 -17.26 -6.69
C LEU A 59 -0.12 -18.16 -6.83
N ILE A 60 -1.23 -17.63 -7.35
CA ILE A 60 -2.44 -18.43 -7.58
C ILE A 60 -2.13 -19.60 -8.54
N GLY A 61 -1.35 -19.37 -9.60
CA GLY A 61 -0.95 -20.43 -10.53
C GLY A 61 0.02 -21.47 -9.95
N LEU A 62 0.76 -21.13 -8.89
CA LEU A 62 1.66 -22.06 -8.20
C LEU A 62 0.96 -22.94 -7.16
N TYR A 63 -0.19 -22.51 -6.64
CA TYR A 63 -0.92 -23.18 -5.56
C TYR A 63 -2.33 -23.58 -6.01
N PRO A 64 -2.50 -24.76 -6.64
CA PRO A 64 -3.79 -25.22 -7.16
C PRO A 64 -4.90 -25.28 -6.10
N ASP A 65 -4.55 -25.60 -4.85
CA ASP A 65 -5.49 -25.64 -3.73
C ASP A 65 -6.03 -24.25 -3.35
N VAL A 66 -5.21 -23.20 -3.51
CA VAL A 66 -5.62 -21.81 -3.34
C VAL A 66 -6.52 -21.39 -4.50
N GLN A 67 -6.15 -21.76 -5.72
CA GLN A 67 -6.95 -21.48 -6.91
C GLN A 67 -8.34 -22.13 -6.82
N GLU A 68 -8.44 -23.39 -6.38
CA GLU A 68 -9.71 -24.09 -6.20
C GLU A 68 -10.62 -23.40 -5.16
N LYS A 69 -10.05 -22.96 -4.03
CA LYS A 69 -10.79 -22.20 -3.02
C LYS A 69 -11.31 -20.86 -3.54
N ILE A 70 -10.50 -20.17 -4.36
CA ILE A 70 -10.93 -18.93 -5.02
C ILE A 70 -12.11 -19.20 -5.95
N HIS A 71 -12.04 -20.25 -6.79
CA HIS A 71 -13.14 -20.61 -7.67
C HIS A 71 -14.41 -20.95 -6.89
N HIS A 72 -14.31 -21.73 -5.82
CA HIS A 72 -15.45 -22.04 -4.97
C HIS A 72 -16.06 -20.78 -4.32
N GLU A 73 -15.23 -19.82 -3.88
CA GLU A 73 -15.73 -18.53 -3.38
C GLU A 73 -16.46 -17.76 -4.47
N LEU A 74 -15.89 -17.67 -5.68
CA LEU A 74 -16.53 -17.00 -6.81
C LEU A 74 -17.88 -17.64 -7.16
N ASP A 75 -17.94 -18.96 -7.24
CA ASP A 75 -19.19 -19.70 -7.51
C ASP A 75 -20.23 -19.49 -6.41
N SER A 76 -19.80 -19.40 -5.15
CA SER A 76 -20.69 -19.18 -4.01
C SER A 76 -21.26 -17.75 -3.95
N VAL A 77 -20.46 -16.73 -4.30
CA VAL A 77 -20.86 -15.32 -4.22
C VAL A 77 -21.63 -14.89 -5.46
N LEU A 78 -21.15 -15.28 -6.64
CA LEU A 78 -21.70 -14.84 -7.91
C LEU A 78 -22.79 -15.79 -8.43
N GLY A 79 -22.76 -17.06 -8.00
CA GLY A 79 -23.56 -18.12 -8.59
C GLY A 79 -22.91 -18.67 -9.86
N ALA A 80 -23.14 -19.96 -10.14
CA ALA A 80 -22.51 -20.69 -11.25
C ALA A 80 -22.74 -20.10 -12.65
N ASP A 81 -23.73 -19.21 -12.82
CA ASP A 81 -24.17 -18.64 -14.11
C ASP A 81 -24.14 -17.11 -14.16
N SER A 82 -23.37 -16.44 -13.27
CA SER A 82 -23.29 -14.98 -13.30
C SER A 82 -22.68 -14.46 -14.61
N LYS A 83 -23.51 -13.83 -15.44
CA LYS A 83 -23.10 -13.15 -16.69
C LYS A 83 -23.20 -11.63 -16.60
N GLY A 84 -23.54 -11.10 -15.42
CA GLY A 84 -23.70 -9.68 -15.18
C GLY A 84 -22.40 -8.99 -14.75
N PRO A 85 -22.32 -7.66 -14.83
CA PRO A 85 -21.23 -6.90 -14.23
C PRO A 85 -21.23 -7.08 -12.71
N LEU A 86 -20.04 -7.22 -12.12
CA LEU A 86 -19.86 -7.32 -10.67
C LEU A 86 -20.32 -6.03 -9.99
N SER A 87 -21.11 -6.14 -8.94
CA SER A 87 -21.42 -5.03 -8.06
C SER A 87 -20.33 -4.86 -6.99
N VAL A 88 -20.26 -3.68 -6.39
CA VAL A 88 -19.36 -3.41 -5.26
C VAL A 88 -19.71 -4.30 -4.05
N ALA A 89 -20.99 -4.67 -3.89
CA ALA A 89 -21.42 -5.57 -2.83
C ALA A 89 -20.84 -6.98 -3.04
N ASP A 90 -20.83 -7.47 -4.30
CA ASP A 90 -20.26 -8.78 -4.63
C ASP A 90 -18.75 -8.81 -4.34
N LEU A 91 -18.03 -7.75 -4.71
CA LEU A 91 -16.59 -7.62 -4.43
C LEU A 91 -16.27 -7.67 -2.93
N ASN A 92 -17.13 -7.10 -2.08
CA ASN A 92 -16.95 -7.14 -0.63
C ASN A 92 -17.16 -8.52 -0.01
N GLU A 93 -17.85 -9.43 -0.70
CA GLU A 93 -18.06 -10.80 -0.24
C GLU A 93 -16.93 -11.76 -0.67
N LEU A 94 -16.02 -11.34 -1.57
CA LEU A 94 -14.83 -12.10 -1.99
C LEU A 94 -13.69 -12.02 -0.94
N LYS A 95 -13.97 -12.50 0.27
CA LYS A 95 -13.11 -12.37 1.45
C LYS A 95 -11.82 -13.17 1.32
N TYR A 96 -11.86 -14.36 0.74
CA TYR A 96 -10.70 -15.21 0.53
C TYR A 96 -9.81 -14.64 -0.57
N MET A 97 -10.38 -14.14 -1.67
CA MET A 97 -9.62 -13.41 -2.69
C MET A 97 -8.88 -12.21 -2.09
N ASP A 98 -9.55 -11.40 -1.26
CA ASP A 98 -8.91 -10.29 -0.55
C ASP A 98 -7.76 -10.76 0.35
N CYS A 99 -7.93 -11.90 1.05
CA CYS A 99 -6.85 -12.51 1.82
C CYS A 99 -5.66 -12.93 0.94
N VAL A 100 -5.91 -13.50 -0.24
CA VAL A 100 -4.86 -13.91 -1.19
C VAL A 100 -4.11 -12.69 -1.75
N LEU A 101 -4.81 -11.60 -2.07
CA LEU A 101 -4.18 -10.35 -2.49
C LEU A 101 -3.32 -9.74 -1.37
N LYS A 102 -3.82 -9.73 -0.13
CA LYS A 102 -3.07 -9.26 1.04
C LYS A 102 -1.83 -10.11 1.30
N GLU A 103 -1.92 -11.42 1.17
CA GLU A 103 -0.78 -12.31 1.35
C GLU A 103 0.25 -12.15 0.21
N SER A 104 -0.23 -11.98 -1.02
CA SER A 104 0.63 -11.67 -2.17
C SER A 104 1.42 -10.38 -1.93
N ASN A 105 0.77 -9.33 -1.41
CA ASN A 105 1.42 -8.07 -1.07
C ASN A 105 2.31 -8.16 0.18
N ARG A 106 2.02 -9.06 1.13
CA ARG A 106 2.90 -9.34 2.27
C ARG A 106 4.23 -9.91 1.80
N LEU A 107 4.20 -10.85 0.85
CA LEU A 107 5.39 -11.49 0.26
C LEU A 107 6.10 -10.57 -0.76
N TYR A 108 5.32 -9.92 -1.62
CA TYR A 108 5.80 -9.13 -2.76
C TYR A 108 5.15 -7.74 -2.79
N PRO A 109 5.55 -6.86 -1.85
CA PRO A 109 5.04 -5.49 -1.76
C PRO A 109 5.40 -4.68 -3.03
N PRO A 110 4.47 -3.94 -3.64
CA PRO A 110 4.80 -3.02 -4.73
C PRO A 110 5.72 -1.87 -4.28
N ALA A 111 5.53 -1.37 -3.05
CA ALA A 111 6.38 -0.36 -2.43
C ALA A 111 7.22 -0.99 -1.31
N ALA A 112 8.46 -1.36 -1.62
CA ALA A 112 9.34 -2.07 -0.69
C ALA A 112 10.03 -1.16 0.35
N ALA A 113 10.07 0.15 0.13
CA ALA A 113 10.77 1.10 1.00
C ALA A 113 10.09 2.47 1.03
N PHE A 114 9.99 3.05 2.22
CA PHE A 114 9.55 4.42 2.43
C PHE A 114 10.70 5.23 3.01
N GLY A 115 11.17 6.23 2.28
CA GLY A 115 12.20 7.16 2.73
C GLY A 115 11.60 8.42 3.33
N ARG A 116 12.20 8.95 4.40
CA ARG A 116 11.92 10.31 4.88
C ARG A 116 13.23 11.10 4.87
N LYS A 117 13.22 12.29 4.28
CA LYS A 117 14.34 13.23 4.41
C LYS A 117 14.19 13.96 5.73
N VAL A 118 15.19 13.85 6.59
CA VAL A 118 15.21 14.49 7.90
C VAL A 118 15.85 15.88 7.78
N PRO A 119 15.13 16.97 8.10
CA PRO A 119 15.61 18.33 7.87
C PRO A 119 16.59 18.87 8.93
N GLU A 120 16.65 18.30 10.13
CA GLU A 120 17.55 18.73 11.23
C GLU A 120 18.14 17.52 11.99
N GLU A 121 19.17 17.74 12.82
CA GLU A 121 19.78 16.69 13.66
C GLU A 121 18.76 16.08 14.63
N ILE A 122 18.05 15.05 14.16
CA ILE A 122 17.14 14.26 14.98
C ILE A 122 17.97 13.35 15.89
N SER A 123 17.60 13.25 17.17
CA SER A 123 18.25 12.34 18.12
C SER A 123 18.33 10.91 17.58
N ILE A 124 19.46 10.24 17.81
CA ILE A 124 19.75 8.86 17.37
C ILE A 124 18.61 7.88 17.71
N ARG A 125 17.84 8.18 18.76
CA ARG A 125 16.68 7.39 19.19
C ARG A 125 15.60 7.27 18.10
N VAL A 126 15.27 8.37 17.42
CA VAL A 126 14.24 8.37 16.37
C VAL A 126 14.77 7.76 15.06
N PHE A 127 16.07 7.90 14.79
CA PHE A 127 16.70 7.22 13.65
C PHE A 127 16.76 5.69 13.87
N ALA A 128 17.12 5.25 15.07
CA ALA A 128 17.10 3.83 15.46
C ALA A 128 15.68 3.25 15.41
N GLU A 129 14.65 4.02 15.77
CA GLU A 129 13.25 3.62 15.60
C GLU A 129 12.87 3.45 14.11
N MET A 130 13.36 4.32 13.21
CA MET A 130 13.12 4.17 11.77
C MET A 130 13.80 2.92 11.19
N GLN A 131 15.05 2.65 11.56
CA GLN A 131 15.74 1.42 11.13
C GLN A 131 15.11 0.16 11.75
N GLY A 132 14.66 0.25 13.00
CA GLY A 132 13.92 -0.83 13.67
C GLY A 132 12.63 -1.20 12.93
N LYS A 133 11.89 -0.21 12.39
CA LYS A 133 10.69 -0.46 11.58
C LYS A 133 10.99 -1.23 10.29
N ILE A 134 12.11 -0.93 9.62
CA ILE A 134 12.53 -1.65 8.40
C ILE A 134 12.91 -3.10 8.75
N LEU A 135 13.64 -3.31 9.84
CA LEU A 135 14.02 -4.64 10.30
C LEU A 135 12.79 -5.47 10.70
N VAL A 136 11.86 -4.90 11.46
CA VAL A 136 10.61 -5.55 11.87
C VAL A 136 9.73 -5.85 10.66
N TYR A 137 9.65 -4.93 9.69
CA TYR A 137 8.99 -5.19 8.42
C TYR A 137 9.59 -6.40 7.71
N HIS A 138 10.93 -6.50 7.64
CA HIS A 138 11.62 -7.64 7.05
C HIS A 138 11.38 -8.96 7.82
N ILE A 139 11.27 -8.89 9.15
CA ILE A 139 10.97 -10.06 9.99
C ILE A 139 9.52 -10.52 9.77
N LEU A 140 8.54 -9.60 9.85
CA LEU A 140 7.12 -9.92 9.61
C LEU A 140 6.85 -10.35 8.16
N LYS A 141 7.69 -9.90 7.22
CA LYS A 141 7.67 -10.36 5.83
C LYS A 141 8.10 -11.82 5.69
N ASN A 142 9.09 -12.28 6.45
CA ASN A 142 9.70 -13.60 6.24
C ASN A 142 9.33 -14.64 7.30
N PHE A 143 8.80 -14.23 8.45
CA PHE A 143 8.56 -15.11 9.60
C PHE A 143 7.14 -14.94 10.16
N CYS A 144 6.46 -16.06 10.41
CA CYS A 144 5.18 -16.10 11.11
C CYS A 144 5.43 -16.43 12.59
N LEU A 145 5.15 -15.47 13.48
CA LEU A 145 5.22 -15.70 14.92
C LEU A 145 3.94 -16.41 15.37
N ARG A 146 4.08 -17.65 15.86
CA ARG A 146 3.00 -18.38 16.51
C ARG A 146 3.39 -18.66 17.96
N SER A 147 2.44 -18.48 18.88
CA SER A 147 2.60 -18.97 20.24
C SER A 147 2.56 -20.49 20.26
N LEU A 148 3.38 -21.11 21.10
CA LEU A 148 3.37 -22.56 21.32
C LEU A 148 2.36 -22.98 22.41
N ASP A 149 1.84 -22.04 23.21
CA ASP A 149 0.81 -22.29 24.22
C ASP A 149 -0.48 -21.52 23.88
N SER A 150 -1.62 -22.20 23.97
CA SER A 150 -2.95 -21.70 23.57
C SER A 150 -3.53 -20.66 24.53
N ARG A 151 -2.84 -20.38 25.65
CA ARG A 151 -3.22 -19.38 26.65
C ARG A 151 -2.49 -18.03 26.49
N ASP A 152 -1.48 -17.96 25.62
CA ASP A 152 -0.65 -16.78 25.46
C ASP A 152 -1.17 -15.83 24.38
N GLN A 153 -1.44 -14.57 24.76
CA GLN A 153 -1.62 -13.47 23.80
C GLN A 153 -0.25 -12.91 23.44
N VAL A 154 0.25 -13.26 22.26
CA VAL A 154 1.53 -12.74 21.76
C VAL A 154 1.31 -11.32 21.23
N LEU A 155 1.72 -10.34 22.03
CA LEU A 155 1.79 -8.94 21.62
C LEU A 155 3.23 -8.62 21.19
N PRO A 156 3.50 -8.35 19.91
CA PRO A 156 4.84 -7.96 19.47
C PRO A 156 5.16 -6.55 19.98
N ILE A 157 6.06 -6.45 20.97
CA ILE A 157 6.55 -5.19 21.52
C ILE A 157 7.99 -4.99 21.05
N ILE A 158 8.25 -3.87 20.35
CA ILE A 158 9.61 -3.50 19.91
C ILE A 158 10.29 -2.71 21.02
N LYS A 159 11.32 -3.30 21.65
CA LYS A 159 12.12 -2.62 22.69
C LYS A 159 13.58 -2.51 22.24
N LEU A 160 13.97 -1.32 21.76
CA LEU A 160 15.35 -0.99 21.43
C LEU A 160 16.08 -0.46 22.67
N SER A 161 17.03 -1.22 23.20
CA SER A 161 17.88 -0.80 24.32
C SER A 161 19.35 -0.80 23.90
N LEU A 162 19.95 0.38 23.84
CA LEU A 162 21.40 0.56 23.72
C LEU A 162 21.98 0.53 25.14
N GLN A 163 22.65 -0.56 25.50
CA GLN A 163 23.47 -0.62 26.71
C GLN A 163 24.94 -0.57 26.32
N SER A 164 25.63 0.48 26.75
CA SER A 164 27.08 0.58 26.66
C SER A 164 27.67 0.22 28.03
N SER A 165 28.58 -0.74 28.07
CA SER A 165 29.24 -1.19 29.30
C SER A 165 30.28 -0.19 29.84
N GLN A 166 30.59 0.87 29.08
CA GLN A 166 31.47 1.98 29.47
C GLN A 166 30.91 3.31 28.95
N PRO A 167 31.27 4.47 29.52
CA PRO A 167 30.81 5.77 29.00
C PRO A 167 31.32 5.97 27.57
N ALA A 168 30.41 5.81 26.60
CA ALA A 168 30.72 6.00 25.19
C ALA A 168 31.08 7.47 24.92
N ARG A 169 32.38 7.76 24.77
CA ARG A 169 32.87 9.06 24.28
C ARG A 169 32.75 9.09 22.76
N ILE A 170 31.56 9.47 22.27
CA ILE A 170 31.30 9.56 20.83
C ILE A 170 31.76 10.93 20.34
N LYS A 171 32.79 10.97 19.48
CA LYS A 171 33.26 12.18 18.81
C LYS A 171 32.85 12.13 17.34
N PHE A 172 31.91 12.97 16.96
CA PHE A 172 31.45 13.07 15.58
C PHE A 172 32.47 13.83 14.72
N ARG A 173 32.77 13.29 13.54
CA ARG A 173 33.42 14.04 12.46
C ARG A 173 32.54 13.97 11.22
N ARG A 174 32.41 15.11 10.54
CA ARG A 174 31.74 15.21 9.24
C ARG A 174 32.47 14.31 8.24
N ARG A 175 31.73 13.42 7.55
CA ARG A 175 32.26 12.67 6.41
C ARG A 175 32.61 13.71 5.35
N GLN A 176 33.90 13.85 5.02
CA GLN A 176 34.31 14.72 3.92
C GLN A 176 33.66 14.21 2.63
N GLN A 177 33.29 15.18 1.80
CA GLN A 177 32.33 15.14 0.69
C GLN A 177 32.42 13.91 -0.21
#